data_AF-A0A812VYQ9-F1
#
_entry.id   AF-A0A812VYQ9-F1
#
_cell.length_a   1.000
_cell.length_b   1.000
_cell.length_c   1.000
_cell.angle_alpha   90.00
_cell.angle_beta   90.00
_cell.angle_gamma   90.00
#
_symmetry.space_group_name_H-M   'P 1'
#
loop_
_entity.id
_entity.type
_entity.pdbx_description
1 polymer ?
#
loop_
_entity_poly.entity_id
_entity_poly.type
_entity_poly.pdbx_seq_one_letter_code
_entity_poly.pdbx_strand_id
1 'polypeptide(L)'
;MVMASSSALRPSPPIREMCTWTRRRCARILRGNGVLFTAFAQNVNWEPVPIMSGSPSTVPAWKRTYNEKTVDQLKRLLKLLYEKNPETAIVSAIDLQGGSSGPGSAAQPAPEAPPDADVDYVFFVLDRLENKEEVLGAIKDFVKMLFILMLSRMLRVQPSMVRVEQLVEWYEALARAIQTNSEPVKQHFQDVVKQINTHIQNAAKDNDNLQDEEIRGRLFRAFTALKEKAQIR
;
A
#
# COMPACT_ATOMS: atom_id res chain seq x y z
N MET A 1 55.37 6.37 36.15
CA MET A 1 55.31 5.20 35.25
C MET A 1 54.06 4.39 35.61
N VAL A 2 52.91 4.77 35.03
CA VAL A 2 51.66 3.97 35.00
C VAL A 2 51.00 4.32 33.66
N MET A 3 50.64 3.30 32.90
CA MET A 3 50.22 3.37 31.50
C MET A 3 48.81 3.94 31.35
N ALA A 4 48.62 4.84 30.37
CA ALA A 4 47.31 5.24 29.87
C ALA A 4 46.89 4.29 28.73
N SER A 5 45.84 3.50 28.98
CA SER A 5 45.19 2.67 27.96
C SER A 5 44.29 3.54 27.08
N SER A 6 44.71 3.74 25.83
CA SER A 6 43.95 4.44 24.79
C SER A 6 43.12 3.41 24.01
N SER A 7 41.84 3.26 24.38
CA SER A 7 40.90 2.40 23.66
C SER A 7 40.39 3.11 22.41
N ALA A 8 40.88 2.69 21.24
CA ALA A 8 40.41 3.14 19.94
C ALA A 8 39.00 2.61 19.66
N LEU A 9 38.03 3.52 19.56
CA LEU A 9 36.68 3.26 19.04
C LEU A 9 36.79 2.92 17.55
N ARG A 10 36.37 1.71 17.16
CA ARG A 10 36.19 1.33 15.76
C ARG A 10 34.91 1.98 15.22
N PRO A 11 34.92 2.55 14.00
CA PRO A 11 33.71 3.03 13.36
C PRO A 11 32.85 1.83 12.90
N SER A 12 31.57 1.86 13.27
CA SER A 12 30.56 0.93 12.78
C SER A 12 30.31 1.16 11.28
N PRO A 13 30.17 0.10 10.46
CA PRO A 13 29.83 0.24 9.06
C PRO A 13 28.38 0.72 8.87
N PRO A 14 28.08 1.45 7.79
CA PRO A 14 26.75 1.99 7.52
C PRO A 14 25.74 0.90 7.17
N ILE A 15 24.57 0.93 7.83
CA ILE A 15 23.39 0.10 7.56
C ILE A 15 22.73 0.61 6.28
N ARG A 16 23.36 0.38 5.13
CA ARG A 16 22.83 0.80 3.81
C ARG A 16 23.02 -0.25 2.72
N GLU A 17 23.01 -1.55 3.04
CA GLU A 17 23.11 -2.61 2.02
C GLU A 17 22.31 -3.89 2.35
N MET A 18 21.02 -3.79 2.70
CA MET A 18 20.14 -4.99 2.81
C MET A 18 18.92 -5.00 1.87
N CYS A 19 18.76 -4.04 0.95
CA CYS A 19 17.60 -3.99 0.02
C CYS A 19 17.93 -4.20 -1.47
N THR A 20 19.10 -4.72 -1.83
CA THR A 20 19.50 -4.91 -3.25
C THR A 20 19.64 -6.37 -3.70
N TRP A 21 19.46 -7.34 -2.80
CA TRP A 21 19.68 -8.76 -3.11
C TRP A 21 18.55 -9.43 -3.93
N THR A 22 17.37 -8.83 -4.02
CA THR A 22 16.24 -9.37 -4.79
C THR A 22 16.12 -8.86 -6.23
N ARG A 23 16.89 -7.83 -6.64
CA ARG A 23 16.68 -7.16 -7.95
C ARG A 23 17.40 -7.78 -9.14
N ARG A 24 18.39 -8.66 -8.98
CA ARG A 24 19.20 -9.16 -10.12
C ARG A 24 18.77 -10.50 -10.72
N ARG A 25 17.79 -11.21 -10.14
CA ARG A 25 17.42 -12.55 -10.63
C ARG A 25 16.20 -12.59 -11.57
N CYS A 26 15.36 -11.55 -11.62
CA CYS A 26 14.15 -11.56 -12.45
C CYS A 26 14.29 -10.89 -13.83
N ALA A 27 15.31 -10.05 -14.05
CA ALA A 27 15.40 -9.25 -15.27
C ALA A 27 15.93 -9.98 -16.54
N ARG A 28 16.22 -11.29 -16.47
CA ARG A 28 16.81 -12.05 -17.61
C ARG A 28 15.87 -13.06 -18.28
N ILE A 29 14.69 -13.29 -17.72
CA ILE A 29 13.67 -14.16 -18.31
C ILE A 29 12.53 -13.22 -18.73
N LEU A 30 12.06 -13.31 -19.98
CA LEU A 30 11.00 -12.51 -20.63
C LEU A 30 11.46 -11.64 -21.82
N ARG A 31 12.18 -12.25 -22.76
CA ARG A 31 12.07 -11.93 -24.20
C ARG A 31 11.80 -13.22 -24.97
N GLY A 32 10.53 -13.55 -25.18
CA GLY A 32 10.12 -14.74 -25.95
C GLY A 32 8.61 -14.96 -25.86
N ASN A 33 7.92 -14.74 -26.98
CA ASN A 33 6.46 -14.72 -27.12
C ASN A 33 5.77 -16.06 -26.86
N GLY A 34 4.56 -16.01 -26.28
CA GLY A 34 3.39 -16.65 -26.91
C GLY A 34 2.75 -17.89 -26.27
N VAL A 35 3.43 -18.67 -25.42
CA VAL A 35 2.87 -19.98 -24.95
C VAL A 35 2.94 -20.18 -23.43
N LEU A 36 3.07 -19.10 -22.66
CA LEU A 36 3.52 -19.17 -21.26
C LEU A 36 2.44 -19.00 -20.18
N PHE A 37 1.14 -19.08 -20.46
CA PHE A 37 0.14 -18.77 -19.42
C PHE A 37 0.00 -19.87 -18.34
N THR A 38 0.19 -21.15 -18.68
CA THR A 38 0.08 -22.25 -17.69
C THR A 38 1.35 -22.43 -16.85
N ALA A 39 2.53 -22.16 -17.40
CA ALA A 39 3.79 -22.14 -16.65
C ALA A 39 3.99 -20.85 -15.82
N PHE A 40 3.24 -19.77 -16.12
CA PHE A 40 3.27 -18.55 -15.31
C PHE A 40 2.75 -18.80 -13.89
N ALA A 41 1.68 -19.58 -13.73
CA ALA A 41 1.07 -19.84 -12.43
C ALA A 41 2.03 -20.49 -11.41
N GLN A 42 3.02 -21.25 -11.89
CA GLN A 42 4.01 -21.92 -11.05
C GLN A 42 5.20 -21.04 -10.65
N ASN A 43 5.41 -19.90 -11.33
CA ASN A 43 6.56 -19.00 -11.11
C ASN A 43 6.19 -17.56 -10.73
N VAL A 44 4.90 -17.30 -10.49
CA VAL A 44 4.47 -16.03 -9.89
C VAL A 44 5.05 -15.94 -8.48
N ASN A 45 5.78 -14.86 -8.19
CA ASN A 45 6.17 -14.56 -6.82
C ASN A 45 4.92 -14.16 -6.02
N TRP A 46 4.28 -15.15 -5.41
CA TRP A 46 3.09 -15.00 -4.57
C TRP A 46 3.41 -14.29 -3.27
N GLU A 47 4.67 -14.30 -2.81
CA GLU A 47 5.02 -13.88 -1.47
C GLU A 47 5.72 -12.50 -1.40
N PRO A 48 5.42 -11.74 -0.33
CA PRO A 48 4.36 -11.98 0.66
C PRO A 48 2.99 -11.47 0.17
N VAL A 49 1.91 -12.21 0.49
CA VAL A 49 0.53 -11.69 0.42
C VAL A 49 0.29 -10.87 1.70
N PRO A 50 0.05 -9.55 1.61
CA PRO A 50 -0.20 -8.73 2.78
C PRO A 50 -1.48 -9.14 3.49
N ILE A 51 -1.43 -9.21 4.83
CA ILE A 51 -2.61 -9.44 5.66
C ILE A 51 -3.02 -8.11 6.28
N MET A 52 -4.32 -7.88 6.37
CA MET A 52 -4.87 -6.80 7.16
C MET A 52 -4.47 -6.95 8.63
N SER A 53 -4.25 -5.80 9.23
CA SER A 53 -3.75 -5.73 10.57
C SER A 53 -4.88 -5.91 11.57
N GLY A 54 -4.66 -6.75 12.59
CA GLY A 54 -5.67 -7.12 13.58
C GLY A 54 -6.15 -8.56 13.49
N SER A 55 -5.83 -9.29 12.41
CA SER A 55 -6.02 -10.74 12.37
C SER A 55 -4.94 -11.42 13.23
N PRO A 56 -5.29 -12.15 14.31
CA PRO A 56 -4.32 -12.80 15.20
C PRO A 56 -3.66 -14.04 14.57
N SER A 57 -3.47 -14.07 13.24
CA SER A 57 -2.93 -15.21 12.53
C SER A 57 -1.46 -15.44 12.91
N THR A 58 -1.25 -16.34 13.87
CA THR A 58 0.06 -16.89 14.25
C THR A 58 0.63 -17.85 13.22
N VAL A 59 -0.15 -18.18 12.19
CA VAL A 59 0.24 -19.11 11.13
C VAL A 59 1.26 -18.42 10.20
N PRO A 60 2.46 -19.00 10.00
CA PRO A 60 3.45 -18.51 9.05
C PRO A 60 2.86 -18.40 7.64
N ALA A 61 3.28 -17.39 6.86
CA ALA A 61 2.72 -17.09 5.53
C ALA A 61 2.63 -18.32 4.60
N TRP A 62 3.68 -19.13 4.54
CA TRP A 62 3.77 -20.32 3.71
C TRP A 62 2.83 -21.48 4.13
N LYS A 63 2.27 -21.44 5.34
CA LYS A 63 1.29 -22.43 5.83
C LYS A 63 -0.15 -21.96 5.69
N ARG A 64 -0.38 -20.73 5.20
CA ARG A 64 -1.73 -20.18 5.12
C ARG A 64 -2.48 -20.79 3.96
N THR A 65 -3.63 -21.37 4.26
CA THR A 65 -4.59 -21.82 3.27
C THR A 65 -5.51 -20.66 2.94
N TYR A 66 -5.58 -20.28 1.66
CA TYR A 66 -6.48 -19.22 1.19
C TYR A 66 -7.72 -19.84 0.56
N ASN A 67 -8.86 -19.17 0.72
CA ASN A 67 -10.08 -19.52 0.00
C ASN A 67 -9.85 -19.43 -1.52
N GLU A 68 -10.44 -20.34 -2.30
CA GLU A 68 -10.33 -20.37 -3.75
C GLU A 68 -10.71 -19.01 -4.37
N LYS A 69 -11.75 -18.36 -3.83
CA LYS A 69 -12.18 -17.02 -4.25
C LYS A 69 -11.10 -15.96 -4.06
N THR A 70 -10.42 -15.97 -2.91
CA THR A 70 -9.31 -15.05 -2.60
C THR A 70 -8.15 -15.27 -3.57
N VAL A 71 -7.81 -16.53 -3.83
CA VAL A 71 -6.74 -16.89 -4.78
C VAL A 71 -7.09 -16.39 -6.18
N ASP A 72 -8.34 -16.54 -6.62
CA ASP A 72 -8.78 -16.06 -7.93
C ASP A 72 -8.80 -14.53 -8.04
N GLN A 73 -9.16 -13.84 -6.97
CA GLN A 73 -9.05 -12.38 -6.89
C GLN A 73 -7.58 -11.92 -6.98
N LEU A 74 -6.66 -12.59 -6.29
CA LEU A 74 -5.22 -12.30 -6.39
C LEU A 74 -4.66 -12.59 -7.79
N LYS A 75 -5.03 -13.72 -8.41
CA LYS A 75 -4.69 -14.02 -9.81
C LYS A 75 -5.18 -12.93 -10.75
N ARG A 76 -6.42 -12.45 -10.55
CA ARG A 76 -7.01 -11.38 -11.37
C ARG A 76 -6.20 -10.08 -11.24
N LEU A 77 -5.84 -9.66 -10.03
CA LEU A 77 -5.01 -8.47 -9.80
C LEU A 77 -3.63 -8.61 -10.45
N LEU A 78 -2.98 -9.77 -10.31
CA LEU A 78 -1.69 -10.04 -10.95
C LEU A 78 -1.77 -9.96 -12.47
N LYS A 79 -2.84 -10.49 -13.07
CA LYS A 79 -3.08 -10.39 -14.50
C LYS A 79 -3.17 -8.93 -14.96
N LEU A 80 -3.93 -8.10 -14.24
CA LEU A 80 -4.07 -6.67 -14.54
C LEU A 80 -2.73 -5.91 -14.43
N LEU A 81 -1.91 -6.25 -13.44
CA LEU A 81 -0.57 -5.67 -13.27
C LEU A 81 0.37 -6.09 -14.41
N TYR A 82 0.31 -7.35 -14.84
CA TYR A 82 1.12 -7.84 -15.96
C TYR A 82 0.72 -7.22 -17.30
N GLU A 83 -0.57 -6.99 -17.50
CA GLU A 83 -1.13 -6.28 -18.66
C GLU A 83 -0.81 -4.77 -18.66
N LYS A 84 -0.02 -4.28 -17.69
CA LYS A 84 0.35 -2.87 -17.52
C LYS A 84 -0.87 -1.96 -17.41
N ASN A 85 -1.92 -2.41 -16.75
CA ASN A 85 -3.14 -1.64 -16.50
C ASN A 85 -3.27 -1.30 -15.00
N PRO A 86 -2.42 -0.41 -14.46
CA PRO A 86 -2.41 -0.09 -13.04
C PRO A 86 -3.70 0.61 -12.59
N GLU A 87 -4.36 1.38 -13.47
CA GLU A 87 -5.64 2.04 -13.17
C GLU A 87 -6.69 1.01 -12.74
N THR A 88 -6.90 -0.01 -13.57
CA THR A 88 -7.91 -1.04 -13.31
C THR A 88 -7.52 -1.94 -12.13
N ALA A 89 -6.22 -2.22 -11.95
CA ALA A 89 -5.72 -2.99 -10.81
C ALA A 89 -5.98 -2.27 -9.48
N ILE A 90 -5.70 -0.97 -9.40
CA ILE A 90 -5.91 -0.15 -8.20
C ILE A 90 -7.40 -0.06 -7.87
N VAL A 91 -8.26 0.25 -8.85
CA VAL A 91 -9.71 0.33 -8.63
C VAL A 91 -10.26 -1.02 -8.17
N SER A 92 -9.86 -2.11 -8.82
CA SER A 92 -10.29 -3.46 -8.43
C SER A 92 -9.85 -3.80 -7.00
N ALA A 93 -8.64 -3.43 -6.59
CA ALA A 93 -8.16 -3.65 -5.22
C ALA A 93 -8.94 -2.82 -4.19
N ILE A 94 -9.27 -1.56 -4.52
CA ILE A 94 -10.12 -0.69 -3.69
C ILE A 94 -11.51 -1.30 -3.51
N ASP A 95 -12.12 -1.82 -4.59
CA ASP A 95 -13.45 -2.43 -4.55
C ASP A 95 -13.46 -3.71 -3.71
N LEU A 96 -12.44 -4.56 -3.89
CA LEU A 96 -12.25 -5.77 -3.10
C LEU A 96 -12.07 -5.46 -1.61
N GLN A 97 -11.37 -4.36 -1.28
CA GLN A 97 -11.21 -3.91 0.09
C GLN A 97 -12.50 -3.30 0.67
N GLY A 98 -13.27 -2.58 -0.16
CA GLY A 98 -14.52 -1.93 0.24
C GLY A 98 -15.66 -2.90 0.52
N GLY A 99 -15.73 -4.02 -0.22
CA GLY A 99 -16.76 -5.06 -0.05
C GLY A 99 -16.62 -5.85 1.25
N SER A 100 -15.39 -6.05 1.74
CA SER A 100 -15.10 -6.87 2.92
C SER A 100 -15.31 -6.13 4.24
N SER A 101 -15.38 -4.79 4.23
CA SER A 101 -15.41 -3.95 5.44
C SER A 101 -16.68 -3.10 5.51
N GLY A 102 -17.85 -3.73 5.46
CA GLY A 102 -19.11 -3.07 5.77
C GLY A 102 -19.07 -2.49 7.21
N PRO A 103 -19.38 -1.20 7.43
CA PRO A 103 -19.21 -0.50 8.72
C PRO A 103 -20.22 -0.90 9.82
N GLY A 104 -20.68 -2.15 9.82
CA GLY A 104 -21.67 -2.65 10.77
C GLY A 104 -21.66 -4.17 10.99
N SER A 105 -20.75 -4.93 10.39
CA SER A 105 -20.60 -6.35 10.74
C SER A 105 -19.71 -6.52 11.97
N ALA A 106 -20.22 -6.05 13.11
CA ALA A 106 -19.92 -6.64 14.41
C ALA A 106 -20.80 -7.89 14.63
N ALA A 107 -21.12 -8.62 13.55
CA ALA A 107 -21.77 -9.90 13.64
C ALA A 107 -20.78 -10.84 14.34
N GLN A 108 -21.18 -11.32 15.51
CA GLN A 108 -20.45 -12.27 16.32
C GLN A 108 -19.83 -13.35 15.41
N PRO A 109 -18.55 -13.69 15.59
CA PRO A 109 -17.92 -14.73 14.80
C PRO A 109 -18.74 -16.01 14.98
N ALA A 110 -19.43 -16.44 13.92
CA ALA A 110 -20.00 -17.78 13.89
C ALA A 110 -18.83 -18.74 14.12
N PRO A 111 -18.90 -19.65 15.10
CA PRO A 111 -17.73 -20.35 15.65
C PRO A 111 -17.02 -21.31 14.68
N GLU A 112 -17.48 -21.45 13.43
CA GLU A 112 -16.93 -22.42 12.47
C GLU A 112 -16.76 -21.90 11.05
N ALA A 113 -16.94 -20.60 10.80
CA ALA A 113 -16.56 -20.05 9.50
C ALA A 113 -15.02 -20.16 9.39
N PRO A 114 -14.48 -20.82 8.34
CA PRO A 114 -13.04 -20.81 8.13
C PRO A 114 -12.59 -19.35 8.08
N PRO A 115 -11.46 -19.00 8.73
CA PRO A 115 -10.96 -17.64 8.72
C PRO A 115 -10.65 -17.28 7.27
N ASP A 116 -11.60 -16.65 6.58
CA ASP A 116 -11.34 -16.02 5.30
C ASP A 116 -10.20 -15.04 5.58
N ALA A 117 -9.02 -15.37 5.07
CA ALA A 117 -7.82 -14.61 5.38
C ALA A 117 -8.06 -13.16 4.96
N ASP A 118 -7.95 -12.24 5.92
CA ASP A 118 -8.05 -10.81 5.67
C ASP A 118 -6.88 -10.37 4.79
N VAL A 119 -7.01 -10.53 3.48
CA VAL A 119 -5.99 -10.12 2.52
C VAL A 119 -6.12 -8.63 2.27
N ASP A 120 -5.02 -7.90 2.40
CA ASP A 120 -4.96 -6.50 2.03
C ASP A 120 -4.61 -6.37 0.55
N TYR A 121 -5.65 -6.30 -0.28
CA TYR A 121 -5.53 -6.24 -1.74
C TYR A 121 -4.83 -4.95 -2.20
N VAL A 122 -4.95 -3.86 -1.44
CA VAL A 122 -4.34 -2.59 -1.78
C VAL A 122 -2.83 -2.66 -1.60
N PHE A 123 -2.34 -3.16 -0.46
CA PHE A 123 -0.90 -3.40 -0.29
C PHE A 123 -0.37 -4.43 -1.27
N PHE A 124 -1.16 -5.46 -1.59
CA PHE A 124 -0.75 -6.47 -2.57
C PHE A 124 -0.42 -5.83 -3.93
N VAL A 125 -1.23 -4.86 -4.37
CA VAL A 125 -1.01 -4.07 -5.58
C VAL A 125 0.16 -3.11 -5.40
N LEU A 126 0.20 -2.34 -4.29
CA LEU A 126 1.26 -1.36 -4.02
C LEU A 126 2.67 -1.98 -4.03
N ASP A 127 2.83 -3.17 -3.45
CA ASP A 127 4.13 -3.87 -3.37
C ASP A 127 4.66 -4.28 -4.74
N ARG A 128 3.81 -4.31 -5.75
CA ARG A 128 4.14 -4.73 -7.13
C ARG A 128 4.24 -3.55 -8.09
N LEU A 129 3.92 -2.34 -7.64
CA LEU A 129 4.07 -1.10 -8.41
C LEU A 129 5.44 -0.50 -8.11
N GLU A 130 6.46 -0.87 -8.89
CA GLU A 130 7.85 -0.45 -8.63
C GLU A 130 8.11 1.04 -8.89
N ASN A 131 7.45 1.62 -9.90
CA ASN A 131 7.66 3.00 -10.33
C ASN A 131 6.42 3.87 -10.07
N LYS A 132 6.41 4.58 -8.94
CA LYS A 132 5.32 5.47 -8.53
C LYS A 132 5.01 6.53 -9.60
N GLU A 133 6.03 7.16 -10.16
CA GLU A 133 5.86 8.29 -11.08
C GLU A 133 5.25 7.85 -12.41
N GLU A 134 5.71 6.72 -12.96
CA GLU A 134 5.15 6.11 -14.17
C GLU A 134 3.68 5.70 -13.95
N VAL A 135 3.38 5.05 -12.81
CA VAL A 135 2.01 4.65 -12.47
C VAL A 135 1.10 5.86 -12.34
N LEU A 136 1.55 6.91 -11.64
CA LEU A 136 0.78 8.14 -11.46
C LEU A 136 0.60 8.93 -12.77
N GLY A 137 1.52 8.79 -13.72
CA GLY A 137 1.35 9.32 -15.07
C GLY A 137 0.32 8.56 -15.91
N ALA A 138 0.16 7.25 -15.65
CA ALA A 138 -0.74 6.37 -16.40
C ALA A 138 -2.20 6.39 -15.91
N ILE A 139 -2.45 6.78 -14.66
CA ILE A 139 -3.81 6.75 -14.07
C ILE A 139 -4.50 8.12 -14.11
N LYS A 140 -5.82 8.12 -14.30
CA LYS A 140 -6.64 9.35 -14.27
C LYS A 140 -6.68 10.00 -12.88
N ASP A 141 -6.83 11.32 -12.84
CA ASP A 141 -6.89 12.09 -11.59
C ASP A 141 -8.05 11.70 -10.66
N PHE A 142 -9.20 11.31 -11.23
CA PHE A 142 -10.31 10.78 -10.44
C PHE A 142 -9.91 9.52 -9.67
N VAL A 143 -9.15 8.61 -10.31
CA VAL A 143 -8.67 7.38 -9.66
C VAL A 143 -7.59 7.72 -8.62
N LYS A 144 -6.70 8.68 -8.90
CA LYS A 144 -5.74 9.18 -7.89
C LYS A 144 -6.45 9.72 -6.65
N MET A 145 -7.54 10.46 -6.84
CA MET A 145 -8.37 11.02 -5.77
C MET A 145 -9.04 9.93 -4.93
N LEU A 146 -9.59 8.88 -5.56
CA LEU A 146 -10.11 7.72 -4.82
C LEU A 146 -9.00 6.97 -4.09
N PHE A 147 -7.84 6.87 -4.73
CA PHE A 147 -6.72 6.12 -4.16
C PHE A 147 -6.21 6.81 -2.89
N ILE A 148 -5.96 8.12 -2.93
CA ILE A 148 -5.49 8.86 -1.76
C ILE A 148 -6.49 8.83 -0.60
N LEU A 149 -7.79 8.81 -0.91
CA LEU A 149 -8.85 8.61 0.09
C LEU A 149 -8.71 7.23 0.75
N MET A 150 -8.52 6.17 -0.03
CA MET A 150 -8.32 4.82 0.51
C MET A 150 -7.05 4.74 1.38
N LEU A 151 -5.91 5.30 0.93
CA LEU A 151 -4.69 5.33 1.73
C LEU A 151 -4.89 6.05 3.07
N SER A 152 -5.63 7.16 3.07
CA SER A 152 -5.94 7.91 4.31
C SER A 152 -6.72 7.06 5.31
N ARG A 153 -7.66 6.23 4.85
CA ARG A 153 -8.38 5.28 5.69
C ARG A 153 -7.47 4.18 6.22
N MET A 154 -6.60 3.65 5.35
CA MET A 154 -5.69 2.55 5.71
C MET A 154 -4.69 2.95 6.80
N LEU A 155 -4.27 4.21 6.87
CA LEU A 155 -3.35 4.73 7.89
C LEU A 155 -3.83 4.47 9.33
N ARG A 156 -5.13 4.35 9.57
CA ARG A 156 -5.70 4.16 10.90
C ARG A 156 -5.33 2.82 11.54
N VAL A 157 -5.17 1.76 10.75
CA VAL A 157 -5.08 0.38 11.26
C VAL A 157 -3.68 -0.22 11.01
N GLN A 158 -2.66 0.57 10.65
CA GLN A 158 -1.34 0.00 10.30
C GLN A 158 -0.42 -0.19 11.51
N PRO A 159 0.00 -1.43 11.84
CA PRO A 159 0.83 -1.76 12.99
C PRO A 159 2.31 -1.63 12.65
N SER A 160 2.68 -1.73 11.37
CA SER A 160 4.06 -1.71 10.93
C SER A 160 4.46 -0.31 10.47
N MET A 161 5.48 0.26 11.10
CA MET A 161 6.09 1.54 10.71
C MET A 161 6.47 1.57 9.22
N VAL A 162 7.08 0.49 8.70
CA VAL A 162 7.45 0.37 7.28
C VAL A 162 6.24 0.52 6.35
N ARG A 163 5.06 0.02 6.77
CA ARG A 163 3.82 0.14 5.97
C ARG A 163 3.26 1.55 6.04
N VAL A 164 3.34 2.18 7.20
CA VAL A 164 2.97 3.60 7.36
C VAL A 164 3.83 4.49 6.49
N GLU A 165 5.16 4.31 6.51
CA GLU A 165 6.09 5.04 5.64
C GLU A 165 5.75 4.85 4.16
N GLN A 166 5.51 3.61 3.72
CA GLN A 166 5.11 3.30 2.35
C GLN A 166 3.80 4.02 1.97
N LEU A 167 2.78 4.00 2.84
CA LEU A 167 1.53 4.72 2.62
C LEU A 167 1.74 6.22 2.51
N VAL A 168 2.55 6.81 3.40
CA VAL A 168 2.85 8.26 3.39
C VAL A 168 3.61 8.66 2.14
N GLU A 169 4.56 7.85 1.66
CA GLU A 169 5.26 8.10 0.40
C GLU A 169 4.31 8.09 -0.81
N TRP A 170 3.40 7.11 -0.88
CA TRP A 170 2.38 7.07 -1.93
C TRP A 170 1.41 8.23 -1.82
N TYR A 171 1.01 8.60 -0.60
CA TYR A 171 0.16 9.74 -0.32
C TYR A 171 0.80 11.05 -0.80
N GLU A 172 2.07 11.31 -0.49
CA GLU A 172 2.83 12.47 -0.96
C GLU A 172 2.93 12.51 -2.50
N ALA A 173 3.18 11.38 -3.14
CA ALA A 173 3.27 11.28 -4.58
C ALA A 173 1.92 11.58 -5.25
N LEU A 174 0.83 11.00 -4.75
CA LEU A 174 -0.54 11.26 -5.21
C LEU A 174 -0.93 12.73 -5.01
N ALA A 175 -0.67 13.28 -3.82
CA ALA A 175 -0.95 14.67 -3.49
C ALA A 175 -0.32 15.65 -4.50
N ARG A 176 0.92 15.38 -4.92
CA ARG A 176 1.60 16.15 -5.95
C ARG A 176 0.99 15.92 -7.34
N ALA A 177 0.73 14.67 -7.71
CA ALA A 177 0.33 14.27 -9.06
C ALA A 177 -1.14 14.56 -9.42
N ILE A 178 -2.03 14.75 -8.46
CA ILE A 178 -3.44 15.08 -8.73
C ILE A 178 -3.55 16.47 -9.35
N GLN A 179 -4.18 16.53 -10.51
CA GLN A 179 -4.60 17.77 -11.17
C GLN A 179 -6.11 17.98 -10.98
N THR A 180 -6.51 19.17 -10.52
CA THR A 180 -7.91 19.52 -10.25
C THR A 180 -8.64 20.05 -11.48
N ASN A 181 -8.05 19.94 -12.67
CA ASN A 181 -8.63 20.53 -13.89
C ASN A 181 -9.76 19.68 -14.49
N SER A 182 -9.83 18.38 -14.16
CA SER A 182 -10.87 17.50 -14.70
C SER A 182 -12.21 17.73 -13.99
N GLU A 183 -13.29 17.78 -14.77
CA GLU A 183 -14.65 18.08 -14.28
C GLU A 183 -15.11 17.14 -13.15
N PRO A 184 -14.93 15.80 -13.25
CA PRO A 184 -15.32 14.89 -12.16
C PRO A 184 -14.53 15.14 -10.88
N VAL A 185 -13.27 15.56 -10.99
CA VAL A 185 -12.46 15.90 -9.81
C VAL A 185 -12.98 17.20 -9.20
N LYS A 186 -13.20 18.27 -9.99
CA LYS A 186 -13.71 19.55 -9.46
C LYS A 186 -14.98 19.39 -8.62
N GLN A 187 -15.90 18.56 -9.08
CA GLN A 187 -17.19 18.34 -8.42
C GLN A 187 -17.05 17.65 -7.06
N HIS A 188 -16.09 16.74 -6.90
CA HIS A 188 -15.98 15.89 -5.71
C HIS A 188 -14.78 16.21 -4.80
N PHE A 189 -13.80 16.96 -5.29
CA PHE A 189 -12.50 17.11 -4.63
C PHE A 189 -12.61 17.76 -3.25
N GLN A 190 -13.47 18.77 -3.09
CA GLN A 190 -13.66 19.42 -1.78
C GLN A 190 -14.20 18.46 -0.72
N ASP A 191 -15.16 17.61 -1.08
CA ASP A 191 -15.73 16.65 -0.14
C ASP A 191 -14.77 15.51 0.16
N VAL A 192 -14.00 15.05 -0.84
CA VAL A 192 -12.92 14.08 -0.63
C VAL A 192 -11.86 14.64 0.33
N VAL A 193 -11.45 15.90 0.19
CA VAL A 193 -10.47 16.52 1.10
C VAL A 193 -11.01 16.60 2.53
N LYS A 194 -12.31 16.88 2.74
CA LYS A 194 -12.93 16.83 4.08
C LYS A 194 -12.89 15.41 4.66
N GLN A 195 -13.21 14.38 3.86
CA GLN A 195 -13.16 12.99 4.31
C GLN A 195 -11.73 12.56 4.68
N ILE A 196 -10.76 12.92 3.84
CA ILE A 196 -9.33 12.68 4.10
C ILE A 196 -8.91 13.32 5.42
N ASN A 197 -9.33 14.56 5.70
CA ASN A 197 -9.03 15.21 6.98
C ASN A 197 -9.54 14.38 8.15
N THR A 198 -10.80 13.94 8.10
CA THR A 198 -11.39 13.09 9.14
C THR A 198 -10.62 11.78 9.31
N HIS A 199 -10.22 11.13 8.22
CA HIS A 199 -9.43 9.90 8.28
C HIS A 199 -8.04 10.12 8.89
N ILE A 200 -7.34 11.19 8.52
CA ILE A 200 -6.02 11.52 9.09
C ILE A 200 -6.14 11.84 10.59
N GLN A 201 -7.15 12.62 10.99
CA GLN A 201 -7.37 12.95 12.41
C GLN A 201 -7.70 11.71 13.24
N ASN A 202 -8.48 10.78 12.70
CA ASN A 202 -8.75 9.51 13.37
C ASN A 202 -7.51 8.61 13.40
N ALA A 203 -6.75 8.54 12.30
CA ALA A 203 -5.51 7.76 12.26
C ALA A 203 -4.48 8.28 13.26
N ALA A 204 -4.36 9.60 13.44
CA ALA A 204 -3.45 10.19 14.42
C ALA A 204 -3.82 9.87 15.89
N LYS A 205 -5.06 9.46 16.16
CA LYS A 205 -5.51 9.00 17.48
C LYS A 205 -5.32 7.51 17.67
N ASP A 206 -5.56 6.74 16.61
CA ASP A 206 -5.64 5.27 16.68
C ASP A 206 -4.32 4.56 16.34
N ASN A 207 -3.40 5.22 15.65
CA ASN A 207 -2.13 4.63 15.21
C ASN A 207 -0.91 5.30 15.86
N ASP A 208 -0.27 4.59 16.79
CA ASP A 208 0.92 5.05 17.50
C ASP A 208 2.10 5.38 16.57
N ASN A 209 2.20 4.72 15.42
CA ASN A 209 3.27 5.01 14.44
C ASN A 209 3.16 6.42 13.84
N LEU A 210 1.97 7.06 13.91
CA LEU A 210 1.78 8.44 13.48
C LEU A 210 2.15 9.48 14.55
N GLN A 211 2.57 9.05 15.74
CA GLN A 211 3.15 9.96 16.73
C GLN A 211 4.58 10.38 16.38
N ASP A 212 5.23 9.67 15.45
CA ASP A 212 6.51 10.09 14.89
C ASP A 212 6.37 11.45 14.18
N GLU A 213 7.13 12.44 14.64
CA GLU A 213 7.05 13.82 14.15
C GLU A 213 7.45 13.96 12.68
N GLU A 214 8.36 13.14 12.19
CA GLU A 214 8.81 13.19 10.80
C GLU A 214 7.71 12.67 9.87
N ILE A 215 7.16 11.48 10.16
CA ILE A 215 6.06 10.91 9.39
C ILE A 215 4.84 11.82 9.42
N ARG A 216 4.48 12.29 10.62
CA ARG A 216 3.35 13.19 10.81
C ARG A 216 3.55 14.47 10.02
N GLY A 217 4.72 15.10 10.12
CA GLY A 217 5.06 16.32 9.39
C GLY A 217 4.97 16.14 7.87
N ARG A 218 5.45 15.01 7.33
CA ARG A 218 5.33 14.63 5.91
C ARG A 218 3.88 14.52 5.46
N LEU A 219 3.07 13.75 6.20
CA LEU A 219 1.66 13.57 5.92
C LEU A 219 0.88 14.90 5.95
N PHE A 220 1.09 15.73 6.97
CA PHE A 220 0.41 17.03 7.10
C PHE A 220 0.81 18.02 6.01
N ARG A 221 2.09 18.05 5.60
CA ARG A 221 2.52 18.87 4.44
C ARG A 221 1.83 18.43 3.15
N ALA A 222 1.77 17.13 2.89
CA ALA A 222 1.07 16.60 1.72
C ALA A 222 -0.44 16.92 1.74
N PHE A 223 -1.07 16.77 2.91
CA PHE A 223 -2.48 17.12 3.09
C PHE A 223 -2.74 18.62 2.93
N THR A 224 -1.82 19.47 3.40
CA THR A 224 -1.92 20.93 3.24
C THR A 224 -1.87 21.31 1.76
N ALA A 225 -0.94 20.74 0.99
CA ALA A 225 -0.87 20.95 -0.45
C ALA A 225 -2.15 20.51 -1.19
N LEU A 226 -2.79 19.41 -0.77
CA LEU A 226 -4.11 19.02 -1.30
C LEU A 226 -5.20 20.02 -0.96
N LYS A 227 -5.22 20.51 0.27
CA LYS A 227 -6.22 21.49 0.73
C LYS A 227 -6.12 22.79 -0.05
N GLU A 228 -4.90 23.28 -0.31
CA GLU A 228 -4.66 24.45 -1.15
C GLU A 228 -5.19 24.24 -2.58
N LYS A 229 -4.92 23.07 -3.18
CA LYS A 229 -5.48 22.72 -4.51
C LYS A 229 -7.01 22.73 -4.55
N ALA A 230 -7.68 22.43 -3.43
CA ALA A 230 -9.15 22.41 -3.35
C ALA A 230 -9.78 23.80 -3.23
N GLN A 231 -8.98 24.83 -2.92
CA GLN A 231 -9.41 26.22 -2.81
C GLN A 231 -9.28 26.99 -4.13
N ILE A 232 -8.46 26.50 -5.06
CA ILE A 232 -8.32 27.06 -6.40
C ILE A 232 -9.58 26.70 -7.20
N ARG A 233 -10.46 27.69 -7.40
CA ARG A 233 -11.67 27.59 -8.23
C ARG A 233 -11.36 27.90 -9.69
#